data_AF-A0A2U1MFN5-F1
#
_entry.id   AF-A0A2U1MFN5-F1
#
_cell.length_a   1.000
_cell.length_b   1.000
_cell.length_c   1.000
_cell.angle_alpha   90.00
_cell.angle_beta   90.00
_cell.angle_gamma   90.00
#
_symmetry.space_group_name_H-M   'P 1'
#
loop_
_entity.id
_entity.type
_entity.pdbx_description
1 polymer ?
#
loop_
_entity_poly.entity_id
_entity_poly.type
_entity_poly.pdbx_seq_one_letter_code
_entity_poly.pdbx_strand_id
1 'polypeptide(L)'
;MALSPSGEFTFGFQQVQGNENFLLSIWYDKIPDKTIVWYPRNGPMVSQGSKLELTNGHGLVLSDPQGRHVWSCGFICDLAYGAMCWNL
;
A
#
# COMPACT_ATOMS: atom_id res chain seq x y z
N MET A 1 -7.40 -0.40 -2.74
CA MET A 1 -6.51 0.26 -3.72
C MET A 1 -7.05 1.66 -3.96
N ALA A 2 -6.21 2.64 -4.25
CA ALA A 2 -6.68 3.95 -4.65
C ALA A 2 -5.84 4.48 -5.83
N LEU A 3 -6.49 5.25 -6.69
CA LEU A 3 -5.97 5.74 -7.97
C LEU A 3 -5.67 7.23 -7.83
N SER A 4 -4.58 7.71 -8.44
CA SER A 4 -4.29 9.14 -8.51
C SER A 4 -5.33 9.88 -9.37
N PRO A 5 -5.58 11.18 -9.15
CA PRO A 5 -6.50 11.96 -9.98
C PRO A 5 -6.18 11.91 -11.49
N SER A 6 -4.89 11.82 -11.85
CA SER A 6 -4.42 11.66 -13.23
C SER A 6 -4.62 10.26 -13.83
N GLY A 7 -4.88 9.27 -12.97
CA GLY A 7 -4.92 7.86 -13.36
C GLY A 7 -3.56 7.25 -13.74
N GLU A 8 -2.47 7.98 -13.53
CA GLU A 8 -1.11 7.49 -13.85
C GLU A 8 -0.60 6.50 -12.80
N PHE A 9 -1.00 6.66 -11.54
CA PHE A 9 -0.46 5.90 -10.42
C PHE A 9 -1.57 5.25 -9.60
N THR A 10 -1.31 4.03 -9.13
CA THR A 10 -2.17 3.33 -8.17
C THR A 10 -1.34 2.98 -6.94
N PHE A 11 -1.94 3.14 -5.75
CA PHE A 11 -1.41 2.63 -4.49
C PHE A 11 -2.29 1.51 -3.95
N GLY A 12 -1.64 0.44 -3.48
CA GLY A 12 -2.31 -0.69 -2.87
C GLY A 12 -1.45 -1.94 -2.87
N PHE A 13 -2.12 -3.09 -2.94
CA PHE A 13 -1.48 -4.40 -2.95
C PHE A 13 -1.22 -4.82 -4.39
N GLN A 14 0.05 -4.85 -4.79
CA GLN A 14 0.46 -5.37 -6.09
C GLN A 14 0.97 -6.80 -5.95
N GLN A 15 0.51 -7.69 -6.82
CA GLN A 15 1.02 -9.05 -6.86
C GLN A 15 2.41 -9.07 -7.50
N VAL A 16 3.37 -9.75 -6.87
CA VAL A 16 4.71 -9.93 -7.42
C VAL A 16 4.81 -11.35 -7.99
N GLN A 17 5.32 -11.49 -9.22
CA GLN A 17 5.22 -12.70 -10.04
C GLN A 17 5.51 -14.01 -9.28
N GLY A 18 4.68 -15.03 -9.56
CA GLY A 18 4.91 -16.42 -9.18
C GLY A 18 4.33 -16.86 -7.83
N ASN A 19 3.88 -15.93 -6.97
CA ASN A 19 3.35 -16.26 -5.64
C ASN A 19 1.99 -15.61 -5.36
N GLU A 20 1.20 -16.20 -4.45
CA GLU A 20 -0.02 -15.61 -3.85
C GLU A 20 0.31 -14.48 -2.84
N ASN A 21 1.45 -13.82 -3.04
CA ASN A 21 1.99 -12.79 -2.18
C ASN A 21 1.88 -11.42 -2.85
N PHE A 22 1.52 -10.44 -2.04
CA PHE A 22 1.28 -9.07 -2.44
C PHE A 22 2.25 -8.15 -1.73
N LEU A 23 2.67 -7.10 -2.43
CA LEU A 23 3.50 -6.03 -1.89
C LEU A 23 2.68 -4.74 -1.83
N LEU A 24 2.65 -4.12 -0.66
CA LEU A 24 2.15 -2.75 -0.54
C LEU A 24 3.05 -1.81 -1.34
N SER A 25 2.52 -1.14 -2.35
CA SER A 25 3.33 -0.39 -3.31
C SER A 25 2.56 0.72 -4.01
N ILE A 26 3.29 1.57 -4.71
CA ILE A 26 2.81 2.49 -5.75
C ILE A 26 3.39 2.04 -7.08
N TRP A 27 2.55 1.97 -8.11
CA TRP A 27 2.96 1.58 -9.46
C TRP A 27 2.30 2.44 -10.53
N TYR A 28 2.86 2.42 -11.75
CA TYR A 28 2.23 3.00 -12.93
C TYR A 28 1.01 2.18 -13.34
N ASP A 29 -0.19 2.78 -13.29
CA ASP A 29 -1.41 2.03 -13.58
C ASP A 29 -1.62 1.78 -15.08
N LYS A 30 -1.12 2.67 -15.93
CA LYS A 30 -1.29 2.55 -17.38
C LYS A 30 -0.28 1.61 -18.05
N ILE A 31 0.77 1.18 -17.35
CA ILE A 31 1.77 0.24 -17.87
C ILE A 31 1.30 -1.20 -17.55
N PRO A 32 1.15 -2.10 -18.54
CA PRO A 32 0.68 -3.47 -18.31
C PRO A 32 1.49 -4.26 -17.28
N ASP A 33 2.81 -4.08 -17.27
CA ASP A 33 3.71 -4.72 -16.31
C ASP A 33 3.60 -4.16 -14.89
N LYS A 34 2.81 -3.10 -14.70
CA LYS A 34 2.55 -2.41 -13.43
C LYS A 34 3.85 -2.09 -12.67
N THR A 35 4.78 -1.43 -13.36
CA THR A 35 6.09 -1.06 -12.84
C THR A 35 5.97 -0.32 -11.50
N ILE A 36 6.54 -0.93 -10.46
CA ILE A 36 6.55 -0.39 -9.09
C ILE A 36 7.56 0.75 -8.99
N VAL A 37 7.12 1.91 -8.52
CA VAL A 37 7.96 3.11 -8.30
C VAL A 37 8.27 3.34 -6.83
N TRP A 38 7.48 2.76 -5.93
CA TRP A 38 7.70 2.85 -4.49
C TRP A 38 7.13 1.65 -3.76
N TYR A 39 7.83 1.24 -2.71
CA TYR A 39 7.37 0.28 -1.70
C TYR A 39 8.04 0.61 -0.36
N PRO A 40 7.46 0.20 0.78
CA PRO A 40 8.08 0.42 2.08
C PRO A 40 9.36 -0.41 2.19
N ARG A 41 10.49 0.24 2.53
CA ARG A 41 11.83 -0.39 2.59
C ARG A 41 11.88 -1.70 3.38
N ASN A 42 11.16 -1.75 4.50
CA ASN A 42 11.07 -2.92 5.39
C ASN A 42 9.63 -3.47 5.43
N GLY A 43 8.87 -3.26 4.36
CA GLY A 43 7.49 -3.76 4.26
C GLY A 43 7.47 -5.26 3.98
N PRO A 44 6.65 -6.05 4.70
CA PRO A 44 6.53 -7.47 4.43
C PRO A 44 5.77 -7.72 3.13
N MET A 45 6.09 -8.83 2.45
CA MET A 45 5.14 -9.45 1.54
C MET A 45 4.01 -10.05 2.35
N VAL A 46 2.78 -9.90 1.87
CA VAL A 46 1.58 -10.33 2.59
C VAL A 46 0.71 -11.22 1.71
N SER A 47 -0.02 -12.13 2.34
CA SER A 47 -0.92 -13.04 1.63
C SER A 47 -2.25 -12.37 1.29
N GLN A 48 -3.00 -12.96 0.36
CA GLN A 48 -4.38 -12.55 0.07
C GLN A 48 -5.22 -12.48 1.35
N GLY A 49 -6.06 -11.45 1.47
CA GLY A 49 -6.89 -11.21 2.66
C GLY A 49 -6.25 -10.28 3.69
N SER A 50 -4.98 -9.91 3.50
CA SER A 50 -4.33 -8.88 4.30
C SER A 50 -4.97 -7.50 4.09
N LYS A 51 -4.94 -6.66 5.12
CA LYS A 51 -5.64 -5.37 5.15
C LYS A 51 -4.67 -4.24 5.41
N LEU A 52 -4.88 -3.13 4.71
CA LEU A 52 -4.22 -1.87 5.00
C LEU A 52 -5.28 -0.89 5.50
N GLU A 53 -5.08 -0.36 6.70
CA GLU A 53 -5.99 0.57 7.33
C GLU A 53 -5.24 1.83 7.75
N LEU A 54 -5.95 2.96 7.73
CA LEU A 54 -5.44 4.20 8.26
C LEU A 54 -5.96 4.33 9.70
N THR A 55 -5.04 4.34 10.66
CA THR A 55 -5.35 4.33 12.09
C THR A 55 -4.79 5.59 12.74
N ASN A 56 -5.64 6.31 13.48
CA ASN A 56 -5.21 7.45 14.28
C ASN A 56 -4.10 7.04 15.25
N GLY A 57 -3.10 7.90 15.45
CA GLY A 57 -1.94 7.57 16.28
C GLY A 57 -0.91 6.65 15.61
N HIS A 58 -1.29 5.81 14.65
CA HIS A 58 -0.44 4.73 14.11
C HIS A 58 -0.19 4.81 12.60
N GLY A 59 -0.79 5.79 11.93
CA GLY A 59 -0.67 5.98 10.48
C GLY A 59 -1.23 4.79 9.70
N LEU A 60 -0.53 4.38 8.65
CA LEU A 60 -0.89 3.19 7.89
C LEU A 60 -0.51 1.94 8.67
N VAL A 61 -1.49 1.08 8.93
CA VAL A 61 -1.34 -0.20 9.61
C VAL A 61 -1.65 -1.32 8.62
N LEU A 62 -0.66 -2.19 8.42
CA LEU A 62 -0.79 -3.40 7.62
C LEU A 62 -0.98 -4.59 8.56
N SER A 63 -2.04 -5.34 8.32
CA SER A 63 -2.39 -6.55 9.07
C SER A 63 -2.55 -7.75 8.16
N ASP A 64 -2.16 -8.92 8.65
CA ASP A 64 -2.34 -10.19 7.93
C ASP A 64 -3.82 -10.63 7.91
N PRO A 65 -4.17 -11.74 7.22
CA PRO A 65 -5.56 -12.20 7.12
C PRO A 65 -6.18 -12.58 8.47
N GLN A 66 -5.36 -12.86 9.50
CA GLN A 66 -5.80 -13.15 10.86
C GLN A 66 -5.95 -11.87 11.71
N GLY A 67 -5.64 -10.70 11.15
CA GLY A 67 -5.71 -9.40 11.83
C GLY A 67 -4.48 -9.07 12.68
N ARG A 68 -3.39 -9.81 12.56
CA ARG A 68 -2.15 -9.50 13.28
C ARG A 68 -1.42 -8.34 12.59
N HIS A 69 -0.96 -7.37 13.36
CA HIS A 69 -0.11 -6.28 12.88
C HIS A 69 1.20 -6.85 12.33
N VAL A 70 1.52 -6.49 11.08
CA VAL A 70 2.78 -6.90 10.43
C VAL A 70 3.68 -5.72 10.09
N TRP A 71 3.10 -4.53 9.90
CA TRP A 71 3.88 -3.32 9.62
C TRP A 71 3.06 -2.06 9.89
N SER A 72 3.72 -0.97 10.25
CA SER A 72 3.14 0.38 10.20
C SER A 72 4.17 1.44 9.80
N CYS A 73 3.71 2.55 9.25
CA CYS A 73 4.59 3.65 8.86
C CYS A 73 5.12 4.50 10.03
N GLY A 74 4.60 4.27 11.25
CA GLY A 74 5.04 4.92 12.49
C GLY A 74 3.96 5.77 13.15
N PHE A 75 4.29 6.35 14.30
CA PHE A 75 3.34 7.18 15.05
C PHE A 75 3.09 8.50 14.32
N ILE A 76 1.82 8.78 14.03
CA ILE A 76 1.34 10.08 13.56
C ILE A 76 0.45 10.62 14.66
N CYS A 77 0.80 11.75 15.28
CA CYS A 77 -0.04 12.35 16.32
C CYS A 77 -1.40 12.81 15.73
N ASP A 78 -2.46 12.55 16.48
CA ASP A 78 -3.86 12.96 16.22
C ASP A 78 -4.59 12.20 15.09
N LEU A 79 -4.85 12.87 13.98
CA LEU A 79 -5.73 12.43 12.88
C LEU A 79 -4.91 12.14 11.64
N ALA A 80 -5.14 10.97 11.05
CA ALA A 80 -4.49 10.59 9.80
C ALA A 80 -5.48 10.72 8.63
N TYR A 81 -5.04 11.35 7.55
CA TYR A 81 -5.71 11.29 6.23
C TYR A 81 -4.68 10.85 5.18
N GLY A 82 -5.16 10.23 4.11
CA GLY A 82 -4.34 9.84 2.97
C GLY A 82 -4.95 10.37 1.68
N ALA A 83 -4.13 10.97 0.83
CA ALA A 83 -4.51 11.39 -0.51
C ALA A 83 -3.38 11.07 -1.50
N MET A 84 -3.75 10.71 -2.73
CA MET A 84 -2.80 10.63 -3.84
C MET A 84 -2.82 11.94 -4.60
N CYS A 85 -1.74 12.72 -4.46
CA CYS A 85 -1.66 14.07 -5.01
C CYS A 85 -0.75 14.18 -6.24
N TRP A 86 -0.28 13.05 -6.80
CA TRP A 86 0.67 13.09 -7.91
C TRP A 86 -0.04 13.51 -9.20
N ASN A 87 0.17 14.78 -9.59
CA ASN A 87 -0.17 15.32 -10.90
C ASN A 87 1.12 15.46 -11.71
N LEU A 88 1.18 14.74 -12.83
CA LEU A 88 1.94 15.17 -13.99
C LEU A 88 0.93 15.67 -15.02
#